data_AF-A9XKS6-F1
#
_entry.id   AF-A9XKS6-F1
#
_cell.length_a   1.000
_cell.length_b   1.000
_cell.length_c   1.000
_cell.angle_alpha   90.00
_cell.angle_beta   90.00
_cell.angle_gamma   90.00
#
_symmetry.space_group_name_H-M   'P 1'
#
loop_
_entity.id
_entity.type
_entity.pdbx_description
1 polymer ?
#
loop_
_entity_poly.entity_id
_entity_poly.type
_entity_poly.pdbx_seq_one_letter_code
_entity_poly.pdbx_strand_id
1 'polypeptide(L)'
;GMGGIGKTTLASKIYNDGRIKENFPIQKWLYISKDYTEIKLLRGLIRCAGDETKAKSFEGESRAELEPKLASLLTENLFLV
;
A
#
# COMPACT_ATOMS: atom_id res chain seq x y z
N GLY A 1 -18.35 8.52 -4.17
CA GLY A 1 -19.09 8.83 -2.92
C GLY A 1 -18.97 10.31 -2.59
N MET A 2 -19.91 10.85 -1.81
CA MET A 2 -19.99 12.28 -1.49
C MET A 2 -18.68 12.83 -0.90
N GLY A 3 -18.19 13.95 -1.42
CA GLY A 3 -16.99 14.62 -0.89
C GLY A 3 -17.24 15.15 0.53
N GLY A 4 -16.21 15.18 1.38
CA GLY A 4 -16.29 15.83 2.69
C GLY A 4 -16.91 15.02 3.84
N ILE A 5 -17.49 13.84 3.60
CA ILE A 5 -18.09 13.01 4.69
C ILE A 5 -17.07 12.39 5.67
N GLY A 6 -15.78 12.68 5.51
CA GLY A 6 -14.74 12.21 6.45
C GLY A 6 -14.26 10.77 6.26
N LYS A 7 -14.47 10.14 5.10
CA LYS A 7 -13.97 8.76 4.81
C LYS A 7 -12.48 8.59 5.10
N THR A 8 -11.67 9.49 4.54
CA THR A 8 -10.22 9.50 4.76
C THR A 8 -9.87 9.79 6.22
N THR A 9 -10.65 10.64 6.88
CA THR A 9 -10.50 10.94 8.31
C THR A 9 -10.75 9.71 9.18
N LEU A 10 -11.81 8.94 8.89
CA LEU A 10 -12.10 7.70 9.62
C LEU A 10 -11.03 6.64 9.40
N ALA A 11 -10.61 6.45 8.14
CA ALA A 11 -9.52 5.54 7.79
C ALA A 11 -8.21 5.92 8.50
N SER A 12 -7.88 7.21 8.56
CA SER A 12 -6.71 7.73 9.27
C SER A 12 -6.78 7.51 10.79
N LYS A 13 -7.98 7.63 11.39
CA LYS A 13 -8.17 7.31 12.82
C LYS A 13 -7.94 5.83 13.11
N ILE A 14 -8.45 4.93 12.27
CA ILE A 14 -8.26 3.49 12.42
C ILE A 14 -6.78 3.13 12.25
N TYR A 15 -6.12 3.67 11.21
CA TYR A 15 -4.69 3.47 10.97
C TYR A 15 -3.83 3.87 12.18
N ASN A 16 -4.20 4.96 12.85
CA ASN A 16 -3.44 5.47 14.00
C ASN A 16 -3.81 4.83 15.36
N ASP A 17 -4.83 3.98 15.42
CA ASP A 17 -5.28 3.31 16.64
C ASP A 17 -4.18 2.38 17.19
N GLY A 18 -3.94 2.44 18.50
CA GLY A 18 -2.90 1.64 19.15
C GLY A 18 -3.09 0.14 18.98
N ARG A 19 -4.34 -0.35 18.95
CA ARG A 19 -4.66 -1.77 18.74
C ARG A 19 -4.30 -2.24 17.33
N ILE A 20 -4.48 -1.35 16.35
CA ILE A 20 -4.11 -1.62 14.96
C ILE A 20 -2.59 -1.63 14.82
N LYS A 21 -1.87 -0.75 15.53
CA LYS A 21 -0.39 -0.75 15.56
C LYS A 21 0.21 -1.97 16.25
N GLU A 22 -0.43 -2.44 17.30
CA GLU A 22 0.00 -3.64 18.04
C GLU A 22 -0.20 -4.91 17.20
N ASN A 23 -1.35 -5.04 16.52
CA ASN A 23 -1.67 -6.25 15.77
C ASN A 23 -1.08 -6.26 14.34
N PHE A 24 -0.78 -5.09 13.79
CA PHE A 24 -0.18 -4.90 12.47
C PHE A 24 1.06 -4.02 12.61
N PRO A 25 2.22 -4.62 12.95
CA PRO A 25 3.47 -3.87 13.16
C PRO A 25 3.96 -3.22 11.87
N ILE A 26 3.60 -3.77 10.71
CA ILE A 26 3.85 -3.17 9.40
C ILE A 26 2.55 -2.53 8.91
N GLN A 27 2.59 -1.22 8.74
CA GLN A 27 1.46 -0.43 8.25
C GLN A 27 1.93 0.47 7.13
N LYS A 28 1.12 0.54 6.07
CA LYS A 28 1.45 1.30 4.87
C LYS A 28 0.22 2.06 4.39
N TRP A 29 0.40 3.34 4.11
CA TRP A 29 -0.65 4.22 3.61
C TRP A 29 -0.30 4.64 2.19
N LEU A 30 -1.16 4.31 1.22
CA LEU A 30 -0.90 4.62 -0.18
C LEU A 30 -1.99 5.52 -0.75
N TYR A 31 -1.59 6.71 -1.19
CA TYR A 31 -2.48 7.58 -1.96
C TYR A 31 -2.51 7.14 -3.42
N ILE A 32 -3.71 6.89 -3.94
CA ILE A 32 -3.96 6.53 -5.33
C ILE A 32 -4.64 7.71 -6.03
N SER A 33 -3.96 8.31 -7.00
CA SER A 33 -4.53 9.37 -7.85
C SER A 33 -5.58 8.80 -8.81
N LYS A 34 -6.46 9.65 -9.35
CA LYS A 34 -7.47 9.23 -10.34
C LYS A 34 -6.87 8.60 -11.61
N ASP A 35 -5.70 9.08 -12.04
CA ASP A 35 -5.04 8.62 -13.29
C ASP A 35 -4.04 7.47 -13.04
N TYR A 36 -4.31 6.62 -12.05
CA TYR A 36 -3.45 5.47 -11.76
C TYR A 36 -3.73 4.30 -12.72
N THR A 37 -2.71 3.50 -13.00
CA THR A 37 -2.84 2.23 -13.73
C THR A 37 -2.54 1.06 -12.81
N GLU A 38 -3.05 -0.13 -13.12
CA GLU A 38 -2.80 -1.35 -12.32
C GLU A 38 -1.30 -1.58 -12.09
N ILE A 39 -0.48 -1.44 -13.12
CA ILE A 39 0.98 -1.54 -13.02
C ILE A 39 1.58 -0.46 -12.09
N LYS A 40 1.10 0.79 -12.17
CA LYS A 40 1.53 1.86 -11.25
C LYS A 40 1.12 1.57 -9.80
N LEU A 41 -0.06 0.98 -9.59
CA LEU A 41 -0.53 0.57 -8.27
C LEU A 41 0.35 -0.54 -7.68
N LEU A 42 0.56 -1.62 -8.43
CA LEU A 42 1.38 -2.75 -7.97
C LEU A 42 2.80 -2.28 -7.63
N ARG A 43 3.41 -1.43 -8.44
CA ARG A 43 4.71 -0.81 -8.13
C ARG A 43 4.67 0.07 -6.89
N GLY A 44 3.61 0.87 -6.74
CA GLY A 44 3.39 1.71 -5.56
C GLY A 44 3.31 0.86 -4.28
N LEU A 45 2.57 -0.24 -4.33
CA LEU A 45 2.41 -1.19 -3.23
C LEU A 45 3.72 -1.92 -2.92
N ILE A 46 4.46 -2.39 -3.92
CA ILE A 46 5.77 -3.03 -3.71
C ILE A 46 6.76 -2.06 -3.09
N ARG A 47 6.77 -0.79 -3.53
CA ARG A 47 7.62 0.25 -2.92
C ARG A 47 7.20 0.57 -1.50
N CYS A 48 5.90 0.52 -1.21
CA CYS A 48 5.37 0.80 0.12
C CYS A 48 5.64 -0.38 1.06
N ALA A 49 5.30 -1.61 0.67
CA ALA A 49 5.50 -2.83 1.45
C ALA A 49 6.98 -3.21 1.60
N GLY A 50 7.79 -2.93 0.58
CA GLY A 50 9.24 -3.09 0.63
C GLY A 50 9.94 -1.98 1.43
N ASP A 51 11.22 -2.20 1.70
CA ASP A 51 12.11 -1.19 2.26
C ASP A 51 12.33 -0.07 1.22
N GLU A 52 12.14 1.20 1.60
CA GLU A 52 12.24 2.37 0.73
C GLU A 52 13.61 2.45 0.02
N THR A 53 14.63 1.78 0.58
CA THR A 53 16.00 1.69 0.06
C THR A 53 16.19 0.75 -1.12
N LYS A 54 15.24 -0.18 -1.39
CA LYS A 54 15.29 -1.09 -2.55
C LYS A 54 14.43 -0.58 -3.70
N ALA A 55 14.47 0.72 -3.98
CA ALA A 55 13.85 1.32 -5.15
C ALA A 55 14.54 0.83 -6.45
N LYS A 56 14.30 -0.43 -6.82
CA LYS A 56 14.56 -0.90 -8.17
C LYS A 56 13.62 -0.14 -9.09
N SER A 57 14.15 0.40 -10.18
CA SER A 57 13.36 0.96 -11.26
C SER A 57 12.55 -0.19 -11.89
N PHE A 58 11.33 -0.42 -11.39
CA PHE A 58 10.38 -1.38 -11.93
C PHE A 58 9.82 -0.93 -13.30
N GLU A 59 10.58 -0.17 -14.09
CA GLU A 59 10.20 0.26 -15.43
C GLU A 59 10.29 -0.93 -16.37
N GLY A 60 9.20 -1.24 -17.08
CA GLY A 60 9.10 -2.37 -18.02
C GLY A 60 8.53 -3.67 -17.44
N GLU A 61 8.30 -3.77 -16.12
CA GLU A 61 7.73 -5.00 -15.54
C GLU A 61 6.23 -5.14 -15.81
N SER A 62 5.85 -6.37 -16.18
CA SER A 62 4.46 -6.76 -16.39
C SER A 62 3.76 -7.12 -15.08
N ARG A 63 2.42 -7.20 -15.13
CA ARG A 63 1.61 -7.64 -14.00
C ARG A 63 2.04 -9.01 -13.44
N ALA A 64 2.35 -9.95 -14.33
CA ALA A 64 2.75 -11.32 -13.97
C ALA A 64 4.07 -11.37 -13.17
N GLU A 65 4.90 -10.33 -13.27
CA GLU A 65 6.15 -10.22 -12.51
C GLU A 65 5.96 -9.46 -11.19
N LEU A 66 5.04 -8.50 -11.17
CA LEU A 66 4.77 -7.66 -10.01
C LEU A 66 3.90 -8.36 -8.95
N GLU A 67 2.91 -9.15 -9.37
CA GLU A 67 2.03 -9.90 -8.46
C GLU A 67 2.79 -10.86 -7.51
N PRO A 68 3.67 -11.77 -7.99
CA PRO A 68 4.40 -12.67 -7.10
C PRO A 68 5.36 -11.90 -6.18
N LYS A 69 5.94 -10.79 -6.65
CA LYS A 69 6.80 -9.93 -5.82
C LYS A 69 6.01 -9.29 -4.68
N LEU A 70 4.84 -8.73 -5.00
CA LEU A 70 3.97 -8.18 -3.97
C LEU A 70 3.54 -9.27 -2.99
N ALA A 71 3.10 -10.43 -3.47
CA ALA A 71 2.71 -11.56 -2.60
C ALA A 71 3.85 -11.97 -1.65
N SER A 72 5.09 -12.00 -2.13
CA SER A 72 6.26 -12.31 -1.30
C SER A 72 6.57 -11.27 -0.22
N LEU A 73 6.08 -10.03 -0.36
CA LEU A 73 6.21 -8.96 0.63
C LEU A 73 5.05 -8.91 1.63
N LEU A 74 3.92 -9.54 1.30
CA LEU A 74 2.73 -9.63 2.15
C LEU A 74 2.77 -10.81 3.12
N THR A 75 3.94 -11.40 3.36
CA THR A 75 4.12 -12.59 4.20
C THR A 75 4.00 -12.30 5.70
N GLU A 76 4.03 -11.02 6.09
CA GLU A 76 3.83 -10.56 7.46
C GLU A 76 2.47 -9.87 7.61
N ASN A 77 2.00 -9.67 8.85
CA ASN A 77 0.75 -8.98 9.15
C ASN A 77 0.80 -7.50 8.71
N LEU A 78 0.50 -7.26 7.43
CA LEU A 78 0.44 -5.94 6.82
C LEU A 78 -0.97 -5.35 6.91
N PHE A 79 -1.08 -4.14 7.42
CA PHE A 79 -2.29 -3.33 7.30
C PHE A 79 -2.10 -2.25 6.23
N LEU A 80 -2.93 -2.32 5.17
CA LEU A 80 -2.94 -1.38 4.06
C LEU A 80 -4.18 -0.50 4.13
N VAL A 81 -3.99 0.82 4.07
CA VAL A 81 -5.08 1.81 4.05
C VAL A 81 -4.95 2.78 2.89
#